data_AF-A0ABD5GCE0-F1
#
_entry.id   AF-A0ABD5GCE0-F1
#
_cell.length_a   1.000
_cell.length_b   1.000
_cell.length_c   1.000
_cell.angle_alpha   90.00
_cell.angle_beta   90.00
_cell.angle_gamma   90.00
#
_symmetry.space_group_name_H-M   'P 1'
#
loop_
_entity.id
_entity.type
_entity.pdbx_description
1 polymer ?
#
loop_
_entity_poly.entity_id
_entity_poly.type
_entity_poly.pdbx_seq_one_letter_code
_entity_poly.pdbx_strand_id
1 'polypeptide(L)'
;MQIIEKCVEAYRRNRNLKVAANEVGIPWQTLYVHLKKAGEPVTGDKLKYGSSKDRLAAKSEQLFVQYVPQAKDMNAKKFQSKIDFDVNGYGVDVKSSSLKLSGHKCSVKRWAFCIKKQEMLADFFVCIGFDEEGEKHVLTLLIPGEIARKYTSISLSSRGGKWSDYQVDIADLKSFFDSLGA
;
A
#
# COMPACT_ATOMS: atom_id res chain seq x y z
N MET A 1 30.67 19.79 -9.21
CA MET A 1 29.42 19.03 -8.96
C MET A 1 28.25 19.99 -9.03
N GLN A 2 27.42 19.87 -10.06
CA GLN A 2 26.26 20.74 -10.22
C GLN A 2 25.27 20.52 -9.07
N ILE A 3 24.56 21.57 -8.65
CA ILE A 3 23.59 21.49 -7.54
C ILE A 3 22.56 20.37 -7.72
N ILE A 4 22.18 20.08 -8.97
CA ILE A 4 21.25 19.00 -9.33
C ILE A 4 21.84 17.62 -8.98
N GLU A 5 23.10 17.36 -9.32
CA GLU A 5 23.79 16.11 -8.99
C GLU A 5 23.84 15.89 -7.48
N LYS A 6 24.17 16.95 -6.71
CA LYS A 6 24.15 16.90 -5.24
C LYS A 6 22.77 16.50 -4.68
N CYS A 7 21.71 17.08 -5.24
CA CYS A 7 20.34 16.79 -4.84
C CYS A 7 19.96 15.32 -5.12
N VAL A 8 20.33 14.81 -6.31
CA VAL A 8 20.06 13.42 -6.70
C VAL A 8 20.78 12.45 -5.77
N GLU A 9 22.07 12.65 -5.51
CA GLU A 9 22.83 11.78 -4.62
C GLU A 9 22.31 11.79 -3.18
N ALA A 10 22.05 12.98 -2.62
CA ALA A 10 21.50 13.11 -1.28
C ALA A 10 20.12 12.46 -1.18
N TYR A 11 19.28 12.61 -2.21
CA TYR A 11 17.98 11.95 -2.25
C TYR A 11 18.10 10.44 -2.35
N ARG A 12 18.99 9.89 -3.18
CA ARG A 12 19.16 8.44 -3.30
C ARG A 12 19.61 7.78 -2.00
N ARG A 13 20.48 8.44 -1.22
CA ARG A 13 20.93 7.99 0.11
C ARG A 13 19.80 7.96 1.13
N ASN A 14 19.01 9.03 1.18
CA ASN A 14 18.03 9.25 2.25
C ASN A 14 16.63 8.78 1.89
N ARG A 15 16.25 8.78 0.61
CA ARG A 15 14.87 8.61 0.11
C ARG A 15 13.84 9.40 0.90
N ASN A 16 14.23 10.58 1.37
CA ASN A 16 13.38 11.51 2.11
C ASN A 16 13.72 12.94 1.70
N LEU A 17 12.73 13.67 1.17
CA LEU A 17 12.94 15.02 0.63
C LEU A 17 13.47 16.01 1.68
N LYS A 18 12.95 15.97 2.91
CA LYS A 18 13.34 16.91 3.96
C LYS A 18 14.74 16.62 4.47
N VAL A 19 15.07 15.35 4.70
CA VAL A 19 16.40 14.94 5.16
C VAL A 19 17.46 15.26 4.10
N ALA A 20 17.22 14.88 2.84
CA ALA A 20 18.13 15.16 1.74
C ALA A 20 18.33 16.67 1.52
N ALA A 21 17.26 17.47 1.67
CA ALA A 21 17.34 18.91 1.47
C ALA A 21 18.12 19.60 2.59
N ASN A 22 17.95 19.13 3.84
CA ASN A 22 18.76 19.58 4.96
C ASN A 22 20.25 19.23 4.76
N GLU A 23 20.57 18.04 4.25
CA GLU A 23 21.96 17.63 3.92
C GLU A 23 22.60 18.54 2.87
N VAL A 24 21.82 18.95 1.85
CA VAL A 24 22.29 19.85 0.78
C VAL A 24 22.27 21.33 1.21
N GLY A 25 21.51 21.69 2.26
CA GLY A 25 21.36 23.07 2.74
C GLY A 25 20.37 23.92 1.94
N ILE A 26 19.31 23.30 1.39
CA ILE A 26 18.28 24.00 0.58
C ILE A 26 16.87 23.68 1.08
N PRO A 27 15.86 24.49 0.73
CA PRO A 27 14.45 24.13 0.97
C PRO A 27 14.07 22.83 0.24
N TRP A 28 13.29 21.96 0.90
CA TRP A 28 12.91 20.66 0.32
C TRP A 28 12.07 20.78 -0.95
N GLN A 29 11.31 21.86 -1.12
CA GLN A 29 10.57 22.16 -2.34
C GLN A 29 11.53 22.40 -3.51
N THR A 30 12.64 23.10 -3.27
CA THR A 30 13.70 23.33 -4.27
C THR A 30 14.37 22.02 -4.66
N LEU A 31 14.67 21.15 -3.68
CA LEU A 31 15.18 19.81 -3.95
C LEU A 31 14.22 19.00 -4.84
N TYR A 32 12.91 19.02 -4.54
CA TYR A 32 11.90 18.35 -5.37
C TYR A 32 11.91 18.84 -6.83
N VAL A 33 12.04 20.15 -7.06
CA VAL A 33 12.14 20.72 -8.42
C VAL A 33 13.40 20.22 -9.14
N HIS A 34 14.54 20.14 -8.46
CA HIS A 34 15.78 19.63 -9.04
C HIS A 34 15.69 18.15 -9.40
N LEU A 35 15.12 17.31 -8.52
CA LEU A 35 14.89 15.90 -8.80
C LEU A 35 13.99 15.71 -10.03
N LYS A 36 12.90 16.49 -10.12
CA LYS A 36 12.01 16.45 -11.28
C LYS A 36 12.71 16.83 -12.58
N LYS A 37 13.55 17.89 -12.55
CA LYS A 37 14.35 18.30 -13.72
C LYS A 37 15.35 17.22 -14.15
N ALA A 38 15.90 16.48 -13.20
CA ALA A 38 16.81 15.36 -13.46
C ALA A 38 16.11 14.06 -13.89
N GLY A 39 14.77 14.02 -13.87
CA GLY A 39 14.02 12.77 -14.10
C GLY A 39 14.17 11.74 -12.98
N GLU A 40 14.63 12.15 -11.79
CA GLU A 40 14.82 11.23 -10.65
C GLU A 40 13.45 10.88 -10.03
N PRO A 41 13.10 9.59 -9.90
CA PRO A 41 11.84 9.18 -9.30
C PRO A 41 11.84 9.45 -7.79
N VAL A 42 10.88 10.26 -7.35
CA VAL A 42 10.71 10.60 -5.93
C VAL A 42 9.80 9.56 -5.30
N THR A 43 10.27 8.39 -4.86
CA THR A 43 9.40 7.32 -4.32
C THR A 43 9.21 7.37 -2.81
N GLY A 44 10.20 7.88 -2.06
CA GLY A 44 10.22 7.85 -0.61
C GLY A 44 10.66 6.51 -0.02
N ASP A 45 10.95 6.47 1.29
CA ASP A 45 11.13 5.25 2.08
C ASP A 45 10.11 5.24 3.24
N LYS A 46 8.96 4.59 2.98
CA LYS A 46 7.84 4.47 3.93
C LYS A 46 8.21 3.63 5.17
N LEU A 47 9.12 2.66 5.03
CA LEU A 47 9.50 1.80 6.14
C LEU A 47 10.34 2.58 7.16
N LYS A 48 11.27 3.40 6.67
CA LYS A 48 12.18 4.17 7.52
C LYS A 48 11.55 5.45 8.06
N TYR A 49 10.77 6.18 7.26
CA TYR A 49 10.26 7.52 7.63
C TYR A 49 8.74 7.61 7.70
N GLY A 50 8.00 6.56 7.36
CA GLY A 50 6.55 6.55 7.38
C GLY A 50 5.96 6.47 8.78
N SER A 51 4.72 6.91 8.91
CA SER A 51 3.91 6.70 10.11
C SER A 51 3.68 5.20 10.37
N SER A 52 3.16 4.83 11.54
CA SER A 52 2.80 3.43 11.81
C SER A 52 1.83 2.85 10.77
N LYS A 53 0.95 3.67 10.19
CA LYS A 53 0.05 3.26 9.11
C LYS A 53 0.80 3.03 7.80
N ASP A 54 1.76 3.90 7.47
CA ASP A 54 2.56 3.77 6.24
C ASP A 54 3.45 2.52 6.31
N ARG A 55 4.00 2.22 7.49
CA ARG A 55 4.77 0.99 7.73
C ARG A 55 3.90 -0.26 7.61
N LEU A 56 2.68 -0.24 8.17
CA LEU A 56 1.74 -1.35 8.04
C LEU A 56 1.31 -1.58 6.58
N ALA A 57 1.08 -0.49 5.83
CA ALA A 57 0.79 -0.56 4.40
C ALA A 57 1.97 -1.17 3.62
N ALA A 58 3.20 -0.68 3.85
CA ALA A 58 4.40 -1.23 3.22
C ALA A 58 4.60 -2.72 3.57
N LYS A 59 4.31 -3.13 4.82
CA LYS A 59 4.35 -4.53 5.24
C LYS A 59 3.31 -5.38 4.49
N SER A 60 2.10 -4.87 4.28
CA SER A 60 1.08 -5.57 3.49
C SER A 60 1.45 -5.67 2.00
N GLU A 61 2.03 -4.62 1.42
CA GLU A 61 2.55 -4.63 0.04
C GLU A 61 3.66 -5.69 -0.11
N GLN A 62 4.60 -5.76 0.84
CA GLN A 62 5.65 -6.79 0.86
C GLN A 62 5.09 -8.21 0.98
N LEU A 63 4.12 -8.41 1.88
CA LEU A 63 3.48 -9.71 2.05
C LEU A 63 2.75 -10.13 0.78
N PHE A 64 2.04 -9.21 0.13
CA PHE A 64 1.38 -9.48 -1.14
C PHE A 64 2.38 -9.94 -2.22
N VAL A 65 3.50 -9.24 -2.41
CA VAL A 65 4.53 -9.61 -3.39
C VAL A 65 5.18 -10.96 -3.05
N GLN A 66 5.33 -11.30 -1.77
CA GLN A 66 5.85 -12.60 -1.36
C GLN A 66 4.96 -13.75 -1.86
N TYR A 67 3.64 -13.59 -1.83
CA TYR A 67 2.68 -14.60 -2.28
C TYR A 67 2.34 -14.49 -3.77
N VAL A 68 2.42 -13.29 -4.36
CA VAL A 68 2.13 -13.03 -5.78
C VAL A 68 3.37 -12.40 -6.44
N PRO A 69 4.46 -13.18 -6.64
CA PRO A 69 5.73 -12.65 -7.11
C PRO A 69 5.69 -12.12 -8.55
N GLN A 70 4.67 -12.47 -9.32
CA GLN A 70 4.43 -11.94 -10.67
C GLN A 70 3.84 -10.51 -10.67
N ALA A 71 3.43 -9.99 -9.51
CA ALA A 71 2.87 -8.65 -9.39
C ALA A 71 3.90 -7.57 -9.74
N LYS A 72 3.52 -6.66 -10.64
CA LYS A 72 4.35 -5.51 -11.02
C LYS A 72 4.01 -4.32 -10.15
N ASP A 73 4.98 -3.87 -9.36
CA ASP A 73 4.85 -2.68 -8.51
C ASP A 73 4.75 -1.40 -9.37
N MET A 74 3.61 -0.72 -9.26
CA MET A 74 3.30 0.50 -9.99
C MET A 74 3.87 1.76 -9.32
N ASN A 75 4.20 1.69 -8.02
CA ASN A 75 4.84 2.76 -7.27
C ASN A 75 6.36 2.82 -7.53
N ALA A 76 6.97 1.75 -8.06
CA ALA A 76 8.41 1.70 -8.34
C ALA A 76 8.90 2.79 -9.32
N LYS A 77 8.03 3.23 -10.25
CA LYS A 77 8.38 4.22 -11.29
C LYS A 77 7.70 5.58 -11.11
N LYS A 78 6.73 5.69 -10.19
CA LYS A 78 5.89 6.88 -10.04
C LYS A 78 5.63 7.17 -8.57
N PHE A 79 5.84 8.43 -8.17
CA PHE A 79 5.41 8.88 -6.85
C PHE A 79 3.88 8.82 -6.75
N GLN A 80 3.39 7.95 -5.87
CA GLN A 80 1.96 7.67 -5.64
C GLN A 80 1.23 7.27 -6.92
N SER A 81 1.44 6.03 -7.38
CA SER A 81 0.55 5.46 -8.38
C SER A 81 -0.87 5.40 -7.82
N LYS A 82 -1.87 5.39 -8.71
CA LYS A 82 -3.28 5.34 -8.28
C LYS A 82 -3.68 3.96 -7.76
N ILE A 83 -2.97 2.94 -8.21
CA ILE A 83 -3.11 1.51 -7.90
C ILE A 83 -1.73 0.99 -7.51
N ASP A 84 -1.67 0.03 -6.60
CA ASP A 84 -0.41 -0.48 -6.06
C ASP A 84 0.28 -1.44 -7.03
N PHE A 85 -0.45 -2.40 -7.61
CA PHE A 85 0.10 -3.45 -8.46
C PHE A 85 -0.68 -3.69 -9.75
N ASP A 86 0.03 -4.12 -10.79
CA ASP A 86 -0.53 -4.76 -11.98
C ASP A 86 -0.24 -6.26 -11.92
N VAL A 87 -1.27 -7.09 -12.05
CA VAL A 87 -1.14 -8.55 -12.08
C VAL A 87 -1.88 -9.07 -13.31
N ASN A 88 -1.13 -9.52 -14.32
CA ASN A 88 -1.69 -10.02 -15.59
C ASN A 88 -2.67 -9.02 -16.26
N GLY A 89 -2.43 -7.72 -16.13
CA GLY A 89 -3.30 -6.67 -16.70
C GLY A 89 -4.45 -6.23 -15.79
N TYR A 90 -4.61 -6.83 -14.61
CA TYR A 90 -5.58 -6.42 -13.59
C TYR A 90 -4.93 -5.50 -12.55
N GLY A 91 -5.59 -4.38 -12.27
CA GLY A 91 -5.18 -3.43 -11.24
C GLY A 91 -5.55 -3.93 -9.85
N VAL A 92 -4.54 -4.16 -9.01
CA VAL A 92 -4.72 -4.64 -7.64
C VAL A 92 -4.28 -3.57 -6.64
N ASP A 93 -5.15 -3.27 -5.69
CA ASP A 93 -4.89 -2.31 -4.62
C ASP A 93 -4.90 -3.02 -3.26
N VAL A 94 -3.77 -2.90 -2.53
CA VAL A 94 -3.51 -3.65 -1.31
C VAL A 94 -3.85 -2.77 -0.11
N LYS A 95 -4.73 -3.26 0.76
CA LYS A 95 -5.16 -2.53 1.96
C LYS A 95 -4.70 -3.24 3.22
N SER A 96 -4.11 -2.48 4.14
CA SER A 96 -3.75 -2.97 5.47
C SER A 96 -4.72 -2.48 6.55
N SER A 97 -4.98 -3.31 7.57
CA SER A 97 -5.63 -2.89 8.80
C SER A 97 -5.17 -3.75 9.98
N SER A 98 -5.02 -3.17 11.16
CA SER A 98 -4.83 -3.93 12.40
C SER A 98 -6.16 -4.06 13.16
N LEU A 99 -6.29 -5.11 13.96
CA LEU A 99 -7.51 -5.38 14.70
C LEU A 99 -7.74 -4.30 15.76
N LYS A 100 -8.88 -3.61 15.71
CA LYS A 100 -9.20 -2.51 16.63
C LYS A 100 -10.64 -2.56 17.10
N LEU A 101 -10.92 -1.99 18.28
CA LEU A 101 -12.29 -1.82 18.75
C LEU A 101 -13.11 -1.03 17.71
N SER A 102 -14.32 -1.51 17.43
CA SER A 102 -15.19 -0.91 16.42
C SER A 102 -15.59 0.53 16.78
N GLY A 103 -15.64 0.83 18.08
CA GLY A 103 -15.81 2.15 18.67
C GLY A 103 -15.61 2.12 20.19
N HIS A 104 -15.53 3.28 20.83
CA HIS A 104 -15.18 3.40 22.25
C HIS A 104 -16.09 2.64 23.23
N LYS A 105 -17.35 2.42 22.87
CA LYS A 105 -18.35 1.71 23.70
C LYS A 105 -18.59 0.26 23.25
N CYS A 106 -17.91 -0.20 22.22
CA CYS A 106 -18.15 -1.52 21.62
C CYS A 106 -17.03 -2.48 22.01
N SER A 107 -17.37 -3.65 22.53
CA SER A 107 -16.41 -4.71 22.85
C SER A 107 -15.97 -5.50 21.61
N VAL A 108 -16.64 -5.33 20.47
CA VAL A 108 -16.33 -6.03 19.23
C VAL A 108 -15.17 -5.33 18.52
N LYS A 109 -14.15 -6.11 18.20
CA LYS A 109 -13.02 -5.66 17.39
C LYS A 109 -13.29 -5.92 15.91
N ARG A 110 -12.71 -5.11 15.03
CA ARG A 110 -12.82 -5.23 13.59
C ARG A 110 -11.56 -4.77 12.87
N TRP A 111 -11.39 -5.28 11.67
CA TRP A 111 -10.53 -4.70 10.65
C TRP A 111 -11.34 -3.71 9.82
N ALA A 112 -10.69 -2.60 9.45
CA ALA A 112 -11.31 -1.54 8.67
C ALA A 112 -10.34 -1.05 7.59
N PHE A 113 -10.70 -1.30 6.33
CA PHE A 113 -9.93 -0.95 5.15
C PHE A 113 -10.60 0.21 4.43
N CYS A 114 -9.89 1.31 4.21
CA CYS A 114 -10.43 2.47 3.49
C CYS A 114 -10.16 2.32 2.00
N ILE A 115 -11.21 2.22 1.18
CA ILE A 115 -11.12 1.98 -0.28
C ILE A 115 -11.61 3.16 -1.12
N LYS A 116 -12.15 4.21 -0.49
CA LYS A 116 -12.81 5.35 -1.17
C LYS A 116 -12.05 5.95 -2.36
N LYS A 117 -10.71 5.98 -2.30
CA LYS A 117 -9.89 6.60 -3.37
C LYS A 117 -9.68 5.68 -4.58
N GLN A 118 -9.80 4.37 -4.41
CA GLN A 118 -9.48 3.37 -5.43
C GLN A 118 -10.68 2.54 -5.87
N GLU A 119 -11.85 2.71 -5.26
CA GLU A 119 -13.06 1.93 -5.57
C GLU A 119 -13.50 2.01 -7.04
N MET A 120 -13.20 3.12 -7.72
CA MET A 120 -13.47 3.28 -9.16
C MET A 120 -12.32 2.85 -10.08
N LEU A 121 -11.19 2.41 -9.52
CA LEU A 121 -9.94 2.22 -10.25
C LEU A 121 -9.37 0.80 -10.15
N ALA A 122 -9.56 0.13 -9.00
CA ALA A 122 -9.00 -1.20 -8.77
C ALA A 122 -9.97 -2.27 -9.28
N ASP A 123 -9.43 -3.25 -10.00
CA ASP A 123 -10.17 -4.46 -10.38
C ASP A 123 -10.31 -5.41 -9.20
N PHE A 124 -9.31 -5.44 -8.31
CA PHE A 124 -9.33 -6.21 -7.07
C PHE A 124 -8.78 -5.42 -5.88
N PHE A 125 -9.41 -5.60 -4.74
CA PHE A 125 -8.87 -5.22 -3.44
C PHE A 125 -8.36 -6.46 -2.72
N VAL A 126 -7.09 -6.40 -2.29
CA VAL A 126 -6.51 -7.41 -1.40
C VAL A 126 -6.37 -6.78 -0.02
N CYS A 127 -7.26 -7.15 0.91
CA CYS A 127 -7.28 -6.59 2.25
C CYS A 127 -6.58 -7.54 3.23
N ILE A 128 -5.43 -7.10 3.76
CA ILE A 128 -4.59 -7.87 4.69
C ILE A 128 -4.80 -7.33 6.10
N GLY A 129 -5.46 -8.14 6.94
CA GLY A 129 -5.71 -7.85 8.34
C GLY A 129 -4.63 -8.43 9.25
N PHE A 130 -4.19 -7.63 10.21
CA PHE A 130 -3.19 -7.98 11.22
C PHE A 130 -3.81 -8.06 12.61
N ASP A 131 -3.09 -8.65 13.57
CA ASP A 131 -3.43 -8.61 15.00
C ASP A 131 -3.50 -7.17 15.55
N GLU A 132 -3.70 -7.03 16.86
CA GLU A 132 -3.89 -5.72 17.49
C GLU A 132 -2.61 -4.90 17.49
N GLU A 133 -1.47 -5.57 17.62
CA GLU A 133 -0.13 -5.00 17.53
C GLU A 133 0.23 -4.59 16.09
N GLY A 134 -0.42 -5.17 15.07
CA GLY A 134 -0.07 -4.97 13.67
C GLY A 134 1.12 -5.85 13.22
N GLU A 135 1.44 -6.88 13.98
CA GLU A 135 2.63 -7.70 13.81
C GLU A 135 2.35 -8.98 13.03
N LYS A 136 1.31 -9.73 13.39
CA LYS A 136 0.99 -11.00 12.72
C LYS A 136 -0.14 -10.79 11.74
N HIS A 137 0.02 -11.36 10.54
CA HIS A 137 -1.09 -11.53 9.60
C HIS A 137 -2.13 -12.47 10.21
N VAL A 138 -3.41 -12.11 10.10
CA VAL A 138 -4.54 -12.84 10.69
C VAL A 138 -5.58 -13.20 9.64
N LEU A 139 -5.81 -12.33 8.64
CA LEU A 139 -6.79 -12.60 7.59
C LEU A 139 -6.42 -11.93 6.28
N THR A 140 -6.92 -12.51 5.19
CA THR A 140 -6.86 -11.94 3.85
C THR A 140 -8.26 -11.95 3.25
N LEU A 141 -8.69 -10.83 2.68
CA LEU A 141 -9.88 -10.75 1.84
C LEU A 141 -9.47 -10.44 0.41
N LEU A 142 -10.07 -11.15 -0.55
CA LEU A 142 -9.94 -10.88 -1.97
C LEU A 142 -11.30 -10.44 -2.51
N ILE A 143 -11.41 -9.15 -2.85
CA ILE A 143 -12.71 -8.54 -3.16
C ILE A 143 -12.66 -7.96 -4.57
N PRO A 144 -13.51 -8.44 -5.50
CA PRO A 144 -13.69 -7.83 -6.79
C PRO A 144 -14.13 -6.36 -6.67
N GLY A 145 -13.51 -5.48 -7.47
CA GLY A 145 -13.76 -4.05 -7.46
C GLY A 145 -15.21 -3.69 -7.74
N GLU A 146 -15.89 -4.46 -8.60
CA GLU A 146 -17.31 -4.27 -8.90
C GLU A 146 -18.22 -4.41 -7.67
N ILE A 147 -17.86 -5.31 -6.75
CA ILE A 147 -18.59 -5.58 -5.50
C ILE A 147 -18.27 -4.51 -4.45
N ALA A 148 -17.02 -4.04 -4.43
CA ALA A 148 -16.56 -2.96 -3.56
C ALA A 148 -17.02 -1.56 -4.02
N ARG A 149 -17.54 -1.44 -5.24
CA ARG A 149 -17.95 -0.16 -5.83
C ARG A 149 -19.01 0.54 -4.98
N LYS A 150 -18.91 1.87 -4.87
CA LYS A 150 -19.72 2.74 -4.01
C LYS A 150 -19.51 2.56 -2.49
N TYR A 151 -18.70 1.59 -2.05
CA TYR A 151 -18.27 1.52 -0.66
C TYR A 151 -17.07 2.43 -0.42
N THR A 152 -17.04 3.08 0.73
CA THR A 152 -15.89 3.87 1.17
C THR A 152 -14.92 3.07 2.02
N SER A 153 -15.43 2.00 2.65
CA SER A 153 -14.66 1.11 3.49
C SER A 153 -15.18 -0.32 3.46
N ILE A 154 -14.26 -1.25 3.66
CA ILE A 154 -14.52 -2.67 3.88
C ILE A 154 -14.22 -2.93 5.35
N SER A 155 -15.20 -3.41 6.10
CA SER A 155 -15.05 -3.63 7.54
C SER A 155 -15.48 -5.04 7.91
N LEU A 156 -14.58 -5.81 8.51
CA LEU A 156 -14.86 -7.16 8.96
C LEU A 156 -14.67 -7.24 10.47
N SER A 157 -15.73 -7.63 11.17
CA SER A 157 -15.67 -7.85 12.62
C SER A 157 -14.94 -9.16 12.94
N SER A 158 -14.36 -9.25 14.13
CA SER A 158 -13.76 -10.50 14.63
C SER A 158 -14.76 -11.64 14.78
N ARG A 159 -16.07 -11.35 14.75
CA ARG A 159 -17.18 -12.32 14.73
C ARG A 159 -17.68 -12.64 13.32
N GLY A 160 -17.02 -12.14 12.28
CA GLY A 160 -17.47 -12.21 10.90
C GLY A 160 -18.38 -11.04 10.49
N GLY A 161 -18.95 -11.16 9.30
CA GLY A 161 -19.88 -10.20 8.71
C GLY A 161 -20.05 -10.42 7.20
N LYS A 162 -20.69 -9.47 6.51
CA LYS A 162 -20.94 -9.55 5.06
C LYS A 162 -19.69 -9.87 4.22
N TRP A 163 -18.52 -9.38 4.64
CA TRP A 163 -17.28 -9.55 3.90
C TRP A 163 -16.58 -10.88 4.19
N SER A 164 -17.11 -11.72 5.09
CA SER A 164 -16.56 -13.04 5.42
C SER A 164 -16.51 -13.96 4.21
N ASP A 165 -17.46 -13.85 3.28
CA ASP A 165 -17.54 -14.69 2.08
C ASP A 165 -16.36 -14.48 1.10
N TYR A 166 -15.60 -13.39 1.28
CA TYR A 166 -14.45 -13.04 0.45
C TYR A 166 -13.12 -13.38 1.13
N GLN A 167 -13.17 -14.05 2.29
CA GLN A 167 -11.98 -14.50 2.97
C GLN A 167 -11.33 -15.66 2.22
N VAL A 168 -10.03 -15.53 1.99
CA VAL A 168 -9.21 -16.53 1.30
C VAL A 168 -7.95 -16.80 2.11
N ASP A 169 -7.32 -17.97 1.89
CA ASP A 169 -5.95 -18.14 2.34
C ASP A 169 -5.04 -17.23 1.51
N ILE A 170 -4.06 -16.60 2.15
CA ILE A 170 -3.08 -15.77 1.45
C ILE A 170 -2.23 -16.61 0.48
N ALA A 171 -2.04 -17.89 0.78
CA ALA A 171 -1.35 -18.84 -0.09
C ALA A 171 -2.07 -19.07 -1.43
N ASP A 172 -3.40 -18.92 -1.46
CA ASP A 172 -4.22 -19.15 -2.65
C ASP A 172 -4.20 -17.97 -3.64
N LEU A 173 -3.70 -16.80 -3.21
CA LEU A 173 -3.66 -15.60 -4.06
C LEU A 173 -2.91 -15.86 -5.37
N LYS A 174 -1.78 -16.58 -5.31
CA LYS A 174 -0.98 -16.88 -6.50
C LYS A 174 -1.80 -17.65 -7.53
N SER A 175 -2.39 -18.76 -7.09
CA SER A 175 -3.18 -19.66 -7.93
C SER A 175 -4.37 -18.94 -8.55
N PHE A 176 -5.03 -18.08 -7.77
CA PHE A 176 -6.10 -17.23 -8.27
C PHE A 176 -5.62 -16.32 -9.41
N PHE A 177 -4.58 -15.51 -9.19
CA PHE A 177 -4.10 -14.57 -10.21
C PHE A 177 -3.46 -15.26 -11.42
N ASP A 178 -2.82 -16.41 -11.24
CA ASP A 178 -2.31 -17.23 -12.35
C ASP A 178 -3.46 -17.69 -13.26
N SER A 179 -4.60 -18.06 -12.68
CA SER A 179 -5.77 -18.51 -13.45
C SER A 179 -6.40 -17.41 -14.32
N LEU A 180 -6.15 -16.13 -14.00
CA LEU A 180 -6.66 -14.99 -14.78
C LEU A 180 -5.78 -14.64 -15.99
N GLY A 181 -4.52 -15.09 -16.00
CA GLY A 181 -3.56 -14.82 -17.08
C GLY A 181 -3.47 -15.92 -18.14
N ALA A 182 -4.24 -17.01 -17.96
CA ALA A 182 -4.29 -18.16 -18.86
C ALA A 182 -5.30 -17.96 -19.99
#